data_AF-A0A2E1YT04-F1
#
_entry.id   AF-A0A2E1YT04-F1
#
_cell.length_a   1.000
_cell.length_b   1.000
_cell.length_c   1.000
_cell.angle_alpha   90.00
_cell.angle_beta   90.00
_cell.angle_gamma   90.00
#
_symmetry.space_group_name_H-M   'P 1'
#
loop_
_entity.id
_entity.type
_entity.pdbx_description
1 polymer ?
#
loop_
_entity_poly.entity_id
_entity_poly.type
_entity_poly.pdbx_seq_one_letter_code
_entity_poly.pdbx_strand_id
1 'polypeptide(L)'
;MSLVLSYEDIVKKFNSDLINKLRKHGSEVNYLSLWVPDEDFLRSFESLSESIKASNVNSFTLNVRKKFISQDSFLNFKNKYPNINIEKKEDFYLIYVKNLNSIQIEKKISDRVLDKKQIKIDYSYGSLETQKSKNSVRKFFLDYYYKNFKKFELNLAFKKKLEYFSILIDKETIYIDFNDKDEFIRIRSHSNDKYLLGCLFFFNKIFYKKKLSHLGHNGISEFVMAVKNNCKNSVKGIMLPFNFGNEVFFVNKICQKIFKKFSEISVKPIMQKLWEKKTFIEKQELCKSVLKKFLRNKKEIPDSIIFNNIENDINKMPIRIIVSTSEDINPRKKPDLLRRFERFIKKEIDESLQVLHEEKKDLNKIRRL
;
A
#
# COMPACT_ATOMS: atom_id res chain seq x y z
N MET A 1 -18.35 4.55 30.12
CA MET A 1 -17.09 3.82 30.39
C MET A 1 -15.93 4.71 29.98
N SER A 2 -15.01 5.06 30.89
CA SER A 2 -13.84 5.89 30.60
C SER A 2 -12.64 4.97 30.41
N LEU A 3 -12.12 4.90 29.19
CA LEU A 3 -10.99 4.03 28.86
C LEU A 3 -9.67 4.74 29.21
N VAL A 4 -8.79 4.09 29.96
CA VAL A 4 -7.45 4.63 30.28
C VAL A 4 -6.41 3.86 29.49
N LEU A 5 -5.59 4.58 28.74
CA LEU A 5 -4.62 4.01 27.80
C LEU A 5 -3.22 4.59 28.05
N SER A 6 -2.20 3.72 27.96
CA SER A 6 -0.78 4.10 27.97
C SER A 6 -0.23 3.99 26.56
N TYR A 7 0.16 5.13 25.98
CA TYR A 7 0.67 5.16 24.60
C TYR A 7 1.94 4.31 24.45
N GLU A 8 2.81 4.35 25.45
CA GLU A 8 4.05 3.58 25.45
C GLU A 8 3.79 2.06 25.43
N ASP A 9 2.80 1.59 26.17
CA ASP A 9 2.46 0.16 26.19
C ASP A 9 1.81 -0.27 24.88
N ILE A 10 1.03 0.61 24.26
CA ILE A 10 0.48 0.37 22.92
C ILE A 10 1.61 0.28 21.88
N VAL A 11 2.59 1.19 21.91
CA VAL A 11 3.77 1.16 21.02
C VAL A 11 4.59 -0.11 21.24
N LYS A 12 4.86 -0.50 22.49
CA LYS A 12 5.59 -1.74 22.81
C LYS A 12 4.87 -2.98 22.29
N LYS A 13 3.55 -3.07 22.54
CA LYS A 13 2.71 -4.16 22.05
C LYS A 13 2.70 -4.21 20.53
N PHE A 14 2.56 -3.05 19.88
CA PHE A 14 2.62 -2.95 18.42
C PHE A 14 3.92 -3.47 17.84
N ASN A 15 5.07 -3.04 18.40
CA ASN A 15 6.39 -3.50 17.96
C ASN A 15 6.62 -5.00 18.22
N SER A 16 6.14 -5.52 19.35
CA SER A 16 6.18 -6.96 19.65
C SER A 16 5.36 -7.76 18.64
N ASP A 17 4.12 -7.33 18.36
CA ASP A 17 3.21 -8.03 17.46
C ASP A 17 3.63 -7.90 15.99
N LEU A 18 4.31 -6.80 15.60
CA LEU A 18 4.98 -6.69 14.30
C LEU A 18 5.99 -7.83 14.08
N ILE A 19 6.76 -8.16 15.11
CA ILE A 19 7.78 -9.21 15.06
C ILE A 19 7.13 -10.59 15.18
N ASN A 20 6.14 -10.74 16.05
CA ASN A 20 5.63 -12.05 16.44
C ASN A 20 4.42 -12.52 15.63
N LYS A 21 3.57 -11.61 15.17
CA LYS A 21 2.33 -11.91 14.43
C LYS A 21 2.44 -11.64 12.93
N LEU A 22 3.12 -10.57 12.52
CA LEU A 22 3.24 -10.22 11.09
C LEU A 22 4.42 -10.88 10.37
N ARG A 23 5.47 -11.32 11.09
CA ARG A 23 6.61 -12.05 10.48
C ARG A 23 6.51 -13.57 10.51
N LYS A 24 5.65 -14.16 11.34
CA LYS A 24 5.42 -15.62 11.35
C LYS A 24 4.22 -15.98 10.47
N HIS A 25 4.48 -16.43 9.23
CA HIS A 25 3.62 -17.22 8.30
C HIS A 25 2.08 -17.07 8.27
N GLY A 26 1.50 -16.00 8.80
CA GLY A 26 0.09 -15.71 8.72
C GLY A 26 -0.12 -14.23 8.96
N SER A 27 -0.35 -13.46 7.90
CA SER A 27 -0.84 -12.09 8.04
C SER A 27 -2.22 -12.16 8.68
N GLU A 28 -2.32 -11.99 10.00
CA GLU A 28 -3.60 -11.76 10.66
C GLU A 28 -4.17 -10.46 10.09
N VAL A 29 -5.07 -10.59 9.11
CA VAL A 29 -5.70 -9.47 8.38
C VAL A 29 -6.36 -8.49 9.36
N ASN A 30 -6.81 -8.98 10.51
CA ASN A 30 -7.37 -8.17 11.58
C ASN A 30 -6.33 -7.28 12.26
N TYR A 31 -5.05 -7.70 12.35
CA TYR A 31 -3.99 -6.91 12.98
C TYR A 31 -3.58 -5.71 12.12
N LEU A 32 -3.67 -5.83 10.79
CA LEU A 32 -3.45 -4.72 9.83
C LEU A 32 -4.60 -3.70 9.79
N SER A 33 -5.76 -4.05 10.38
CA SER A 33 -6.91 -3.15 10.48
C SER A 33 -6.93 -2.31 11.76
N LEU A 34 -5.92 -2.48 12.61
CA LEU A 34 -5.77 -1.70 13.83
C LEU A 34 -4.99 -0.42 13.53
N TRP A 35 -5.36 0.64 14.25
CA TRP A 35 -4.61 1.88 14.34
C TRP A 35 -3.10 1.64 14.55
N VAL A 36 -2.27 2.39 13.84
CA VAL A 36 -0.81 2.28 13.89
C VAL A 36 -0.24 3.47 14.69
N PRO A 37 0.57 3.21 15.74
CA PRO A 37 1.24 4.27 16.48
C PRO A 37 2.29 5.00 15.64
N ASP A 38 2.41 6.32 15.81
CA ASP A 38 3.40 7.19 15.17
C ASP A 38 4.53 7.57 16.17
N GLU A 39 5.70 7.97 15.66
CA GLU A 39 6.78 8.49 16.50
C GLU A 39 6.36 9.80 17.18
N ASP A 40 5.53 10.60 16.49
CA ASP A 40 4.85 11.76 17.04
C ASP A 40 3.36 11.44 17.25
N PHE A 41 3.02 11.13 18.49
CA PHE A 41 1.69 10.69 18.91
C PHE A 41 0.55 11.55 18.34
N LEU A 42 0.72 12.87 18.33
CA LEU A 42 -0.35 13.79 17.95
C LEU A 42 -0.75 13.66 16.47
N ARG A 43 0.13 13.10 15.63
CA ARG A 43 -0.17 12.78 14.23
C ARG A 43 -1.09 11.58 14.07
N SER A 44 -1.10 10.68 15.05
CA SER A 44 -1.91 9.46 15.06
C SER A 44 -3.18 9.59 15.92
N PHE A 45 -3.35 10.72 16.62
CA PHE A 45 -4.48 10.95 17.53
C PHE A 45 -5.86 10.83 16.86
N GLU A 46 -6.03 11.36 15.65
CA GLU A 46 -7.31 11.29 14.92
C GLU A 46 -7.71 9.85 14.63
N SER A 47 -6.77 9.08 14.09
CA SER A 47 -6.99 7.67 13.76
C SER A 47 -7.24 6.83 15.03
N LEU A 48 -6.60 7.19 16.16
CA LEU A 48 -6.85 6.53 17.45
C LEU A 48 -8.27 6.81 17.94
N SER A 49 -8.67 8.09 17.86
CA SER A 49 -9.99 8.56 18.26
C SER A 49 -11.09 7.89 17.43
N GLU A 50 -10.91 7.74 16.11
CA GLU A 50 -11.82 6.98 15.25
C GLU A 50 -11.91 5.50 15.65
N SER A 51 -10.78 4.87 15.98
CA SER A 51 -10.75 3.46 16.36
C SER A 51 -11.44 3.19 17.70
N ILE A 52 -11.25 4.10 18.68
CA ILE A 52 -11.93 4.03 19.98
C ILE A 52 -13.43 4.29 19.80
N LYS A 53 -13.80 5.25 18.95
CA LYS A 53 -15.20 5.54 18.60
C LYS A 53 -15.89 4.34 17.93
N ALA A 54 -15.22 3.65 17.02
CA ALA A 54 -15.73 2.43 16.39
C ALA A 54 -15.95 1.27 17.39
N SER A 55 -15.32 1.35 18.56
CA SER A 55 -15.49 0.40 19.67
C SER A 55 -16.61 0.81 20.64
N ASN A 56 -17.47 1.75 20.26
CA ASN A 56 -18.57 2.30 21.07
C ASN A 56 -18.15 2.94 22.41
N VAL A 57 -16.91 3.44 22.51
CA VAL A 57 -16.43 4.19 23.68
C VAL A 57 -16.52 5.69 23.38
N ASN A 58 -17.15 6.46 24.28
CA ASN A 58 -17.42 7.90 24.08
C ASN A 58 -16.37 8.82 24.71
N SER A 59 -15.51 8.32 25.60
CA SER A 59 -14.52 9.10 26.33
C SER A 59 -13.30 8.25 26.71
N PHE A 60 -12.12 8.85 26.71
CA PHE A 60 -10.89 8.18 27.15
C PHE A 60 -9.88 9.16 27.76
N THR A 61 -8.93 8.61 28.51
CA THR A 61 -7.73 9.29 29.03
C THR A 61 -6.49 8.61 28.47
N LEU A 62 -5.56 9.39 27.92
CA LEU A 62 -4.28 8.92 27.39
C LEU A 62 -3.11 9.45 28.21
N ASN A 63 -2.21 8.54 28.58
CA ASN A 63 -0.90 8.87 29.10
C ASN A 63 0.14 8.78 27.98
N VAL A 64 0.80 9.90 27.67
CA VAL A 64 1.79 10.01 26.59
C VAL A 64 3.07 10.64 27.13
N ARG A 65 4.18 9.90 27.10
CA ARG A 65 5.49 10.47 27.47
C ARG A 65 5.86 11.62 26.55
N LYS A 66 6.52 12.65 27.10
CA LYS A 66 6.96 13.84 26.35
C LYS A 66 7.81 13.50 25.12
N LYS A 67 8.60 12.42 25.19
CA LYS A 67 9.44 11.94 24.07
C LYS A 67 8.66 11.61 22.78
N PHE A 68 7.34 11.35 22.88
CA PHE A 68 6.47 11.05 21.74
C PHE A 68 5.69 12.26 21.23
N ILE A 69 5.97 13.46 21.73
CA ILE A 69 5.26 14.69 21.36
C ILE A 69 6.30 15.75 21.02
N SER A 70 6.36 16.14 19.74
CA SER A 70 7.16 17.28 19.32
C SER A 70 6.50 18.60 19.75
N GLN A 71 7.30 19.64 19.98
CA GLN A 71 6.78 20.96 20.38
C GLN A 71 5.85 21.56 19.30
N ASP A 72 6.24 21.44 18.02
CA ASP A 72 5.45 21.93 16.88
C ASP A 72 4.09 21.23 16.78
N SER A 73 4.07 19.90 16.94
CA SER A 73 2.82 19.15 16.91
C SER A 73 1.93 19.45 18.11
N PHE A 74 2.51 19.72 19.29
CA PHE A 74 1.74 20.10 20.48
C PHE A 74 0.98 21.41 20.30
N LEU A 75 1.64 22.43 19.74
CA LEU A 75 1.01 23.72 19.47
C LEU A 75 -0.14 23.57 18.46
N ASN A 76 0.13 22.87 17.35
CA ASN A 76 -0.86 22.60 16.31
C ASN A 76 -2.06 21.80 16.84
N PHE A 77 -1.80 20.83 17.70
CA PHE A 77 -2.84 20.01 18.30
C PHE A 77 -3.77 20.81 19.20
N LYS A 78 -3.23 21.69 20.05
CA LYS A 78 -4.04 22.54 20.93
C LYS A 78 -4.90 23.52 20.14
N ASN A 79 -4.37 24.05 19.04
CA ASN A 79 -5.13 24.90 18.12
C ASN A 79 -6.25 24.14 17.40
N LYS A 80 -5.98 22.89 16.99
CA LYS A 80 -6.95 22.04 16.28
C LYS A 80 -8.04 21.48 17.20
N TYR A 81 -7.72 21.20 18.47
CA TYR A 81 -8.64 20.64 19.46
C TYR A 81 -8.63 21.43 20.77
N PRO A 82 -9.15 22.68 20.79
CA PRO A 82 -9.14 23.53 21.98
C PRO A 82 -9.94 22.93 23.15
N ASN A 83 -10.89 22.05 22.86
CA ASN A 83 -11.79 21.44 23.85
C ASN A 83 -11.22 20.18 24.52
N ILE A 84 -10.03 19.73 24.12
CA ILE A 84 -9.34 18.59 24.77
C ILE A 84 -8.51 19.13 25.93
N ASN A 85 -8.76 18.60 27.14
CA ASN A 85 -7.99 19.00 28.31
C ASN A 85 -6.66 18.24 28.33
N ILE A 86 -5.55 18.95 28.49
CA ILE A 86 -4.21 18.38 28.55
C ILE A 86 -3.53 18.85 29.83
N GLU A 87 -3.20 17.92 30.71
CA GLU A 87 -2.42 18.19 31.92
C GLU A 87 -0.95 17.83 31.68
N LYS A 88 -0.05 18.77 31.97
CA LYS A 88 1.40 18.56 31.83
C LYS A 88 1.97 18.08 33.16
N LYS A 89 2.61 16.91 33.15
CA LYS A 89 3.41 16.38 34.26
C LYS A 89 4.90 16.47 33.91
N GLU A 90 5.78 16.05 34.81
CA GLU A 90 7.24 16.12 34.62
C GLU A 90 7.70 15.34 33.38
N ASP A 91 7.24 14.09 33.22
CA ASP A 91 7.73 13.21 32.13
C ASP A 91 6.69 12.87 31.05
N PHE A 92 5.43 13.23 31.28
CA PHE A 92 4.32 12.87 30.39
C PHE A 92 3.23 13.94 30.34
N TYR A 93 2.36 13.79 29.35
CA TYR A 93 1.10 14.52 29.21
C TYR A 93 -0.07 13.57 29.48
N LEU A 94 -1.04 14.04 30.25
CA LEU A 94 -2.35 13.40 30.39
C LEU A 94 -3.34 14.11 29.49
N ILE A 95 -3.89 13.39 28.52
CA ILE A 95 -4.80 13.92 27.51
C ILE A 95 -6.19 13.35 27.80
N TYR A 96 -7.14 14.23 28.11
CA TYR A 96 -8.50 13.87 28.48
C TYR A 96 -9.48 14.21 27.35
N VAL A 97 -10.12 13.18 26.80
CA VAL A 97 -11.14 13.31 25.78
C VAL A 97 -12.49 12.95 26.39
N LYS A 98 -13.27 13.98 26.73
CA LYS A 98 -14.57 13.82 27.41
C LYS A 98 -15.72 13.41 26.48
N ASN A 99 -15.67 13.81 25.21
CA ASN A 99 -16.70 13.48 24.22
C ASN A 99 -16.07 13.28 22.83
N LEU A 100 -16.02 12.04 22.36
CA LEU A 100 -15.52 11.68 21.03
C LEU A 100 -16.45 12.13 19.89
N ASN A 101 -17.73 12.35 20.17
CA ASN A 101 -18.69 12.81 19.16
C ASN A 101 -18.56 14.30 18.86
N SER A 102 -17.97 15.10 19.75
CA SER A 102 -17.67 16.51 19.48
C SER A 102 -16.40 16.73 18.66
N ILE A 103 -15.62 15.69 18.40
CA ILE A 103 -14.43 15.78 17.54
C ILE A 103 -14.90 15.62 16.08
N GLN A 104 -15.07 16.74 15.38
CA GLN A 104 -15.25 16.74 13.93
C GLN A 104 -13.88 16.50 13.27
N ILE A 105 -13.69 15.28 12.77
CA ILE A 105 -12.53 14.94 11.95
C ILE A 105 -12.91 15.34 10.52
N GLU A 106 -12.38 16.46 10.02
CA GLU A 106 -12.43 16.74 8.60
C GLU A 106 -11.73 15.59 7.88
N LYS A 107 -12.47 14.79 7.12
CA LYS A 107 -11.89 13.82 6.18
C LYS A 107 -11.27 14.57 5.00
N LYS A 108 -10.27 15.39 5.27
CA LYS A 108 -9.28 15.74 4.25
C LYS A 108 -8.41 14.52 4.10
N ILE A 109 -8.56 13.86 2.96
CA ILE A 109 -7.51 12.98 2.44
C ILE A 109 -6.32 13.92 2.17
N SER A 110 -5.52 14.20 3.20
CA SER A 110 -4.23 14.85 3.01
C SER A 110 -3.27 13.76 2.58
N ASP A 111 -2.94 13.75 1.29
CA ASP A 111 -1.99 12.82 0.72
C ASP A 111 -0.57 13.21 1.16
N ARG A 112 -0.17 12.73 2.35
CA ARG A 112 1.20 12.88 2.87
C ARG A 112 2.22 12.04 2.07
N VAL A 113 1.77 11.31 1.05
CA VAL A 113 2.65 10.57 0.15
C VAL A 113 3.40 11.52 -0.79
N LEU A 114 2.94 12.76 -0.97
CA LEU A 114 3.66 13.76 -1.77
C LEU A 114 5.06 14.10 -1.20
N ASP A 115 5.27 14.00 0.11
CA ASP A 115 6.55 14.34 0.74
C ASP A 115 7.64 13.27 0.56
N LYS A 116 7.27 12.08 0.05
CA LYS A 116 8.24 11.02 -0.27
C LYS A 116 8.09 10.67 -1.74
N LYS A 117 9.16 10.87 -2.51
CA LYS A 117 9.31 10.39 -3.90
C LYS A 117 8.65 9.01 -4.03
N GLN A 118 7.47 8.96 -4.64
CA GLN A 118 6.70 7.74 -4.72
C GLN A 118 7.48 6.70 -5.51
N ILE A 119 7.65 5.54 -4.89
CA ILE A 119 8.29 4.37 -5.45
C ILE A 119 7.19 3.55 -6.12
N LYS A 120 7.32 3.31 -7.44
CA LYS A 120 6.44 2.40 -8.18
C LYS A 120 6.66 0.97 -7.69
N ILE A 121 5.73 0.44 -6.90
CA ILE A 121 5.72 -0.97 -6.51
C ILE A 121 4.94 -1.74 -7.59
N ASP A 122 5.64 -2.54 -8.39
CA ASP A 122 4.99 -3.54 -9.26
C ASP A 122 4.63 -4.75 -8.39
N TYR A 123 3.35 -4.90 -8.11
CA TYR A 123 2.85 -6.00 -7.30
C TYR A 123 2.53 -7.22 -8.18
N SER A 124 3.06 -8.39 -7.81
CA SER A 124 2.56 -9.69 -8.27
C SER A 124 1.40 -10.11 -7.35
N TYR A 125 0.17 -9.99 -7.84
CA TYR A 125 -1.02 -10.34 -7.06
C TYR A 125 -1.49 -11.75 -7.38
N GLY A 126 -1.73 -12.55 -6.34
CA GLY A 126 -2.16 -13.95 -6.38
C GLY A 126 -3.51 -14.19 -7.07
N SER A 127 -3.85 -15.47 -7.19
CA SER A 127 -4.94 -15.99 -8.06
C SER A 127 -6.33 -15.41 -7.75
N LEU A 128 -7.06 -15.16 -8.85
CA LEU A 128 -8.34 -14.47 -9.00
C LEU A 128 -9.58 -15.16 -8.36
N GLU A 129 -9.42 -16.24 -7.61
CA GLU A 129 -10.50 -17.21 -7.38
C GLU A 129 -11.37 -16.98 -6.13
N THR A 130 -10.99 -16.10 -5.21
CA THR A 130 -11.74 -15.91 -3.94
C THR A 130 -12.49 -14.59 -3.85
N GLN A 131 -13.43 -14.30 -4.76
CA GLN A 131 -14.23 -13.05 -4.67
C GLN A 131 -15.69 -13.22 -5.10
N LYS A 132 -16.56 -13.55 -4.13
CA LYS A 132 -18.03 -13.54 -4.26
C LYS A 132 -18.65 -12.13 -4.42
N SER A 133 -17.85 -11.05 -4.52
CA SER A 133 -18.31 -9.66 -4.70
C SER A 133 -18.30 -9.15 -6.15
N LYS A 134 -17.91 -9.98 -7.13
CA LYS A 134 -17.74 -9.55 -8.54
C LYS A 134 -19.06 -9.30 -9.30
N ASN A 135 -20.17 -9.93 -8.92
CA ASN A 135 -21.42 -9.86 -9.69
C ASN A 135 -22.10 -8.48 -9.64
N SER A 136 -22.07 -7.77 -8.51
CA SER A 136 -22.78 -6.49 -8.37
C SER A 136 -22.12 -5.38 -9.19
N VAL A 137 -20.79 -5.29 -9.18
CA VAL A 137 -20.04 -4.30 -9.96
C VAL A 137 -20.14 -4.57 -11.46
N ARG A 138 -20.01 -5.84 -11.88
CA ARG A 138 -20.21 -6.21 -13.30
C ARG A 138 -21.63 -5.91 -13.75
N LYS A 139 -22.64 -6.25 -12.95
CA LYS A 139 -24.04 -5.94 -13.26
C LYS A 139 -24.26 -4.43 -13.37
N PHE A 140 -23.68 -3.65 -12.46
CA PHE A 140 -23.72 -2.18 -12.54
C PHE A 140 -23.17 -1.66 -13.88
N PHE A 141 -22.00 -2.14 -14.32
CA PHE A 141 -21.44 -1.69 -15.60
C PHE A 141 -22.28 -2.14 -16.79
N LEU A 142 -22.83 -3.36 -16.76
CA LEU A 142 -23.73 -3.86 -17.79
C LEU A 142 -25.01 -3.01 -17.88
N ASP A 143 -25.62 -2.67 -16.74
CA ASP A 143 -26.79 -1.80 -16.67
C ASP A 143 -26.45 -0.39 -17.17
N TYR A 144 -25.26 0.11 -16.82
CA TYR A 144 -24.78 1.41 -17.27
C TYR A 144 -24.56 1.45 -18.79
N TYR A 145 -24.03 0.36 -19.37
CA TYR A 145 -23.89 0.19 -20.81
C TYR A 145 -25.25 0.31 -21.50
N TYR A 146 -26.23 -0.52 -21.12
CA TYR A 146 -27.55 -0.51 -21.78
C TYR A 146 -28.29 0.82 -21.65
N LYS A 147 -28.16 1.52 -20.51
CA LYS A 147 -28.76 2.84 -20.30
C LYS A 147 -28.14 3.94 -21.18
N ASN A 148 -26.86 3.84 -21.51
CA ASN A 148 -26.12 4.93 -22.16
C ASN A 148 -25.72 4.64 -23.60
N PHE A 149 -25.88 3.40 -24.08
CA PHE A 149 -25.50 2.97 -25.43
C PHE A 149 -26.04 3.90 -26.53
N LYS A 150 -27.36 4.16 -26.53
CA LYS A 150 -28.00 5.05 -27.53
C LYS A 150 -27.54 6.52 -27.44
N LYS A 151 -27.19 7.00 -26.24
CA LYS A 151 -26.79 8.40 -25.99
C LYS A 151 -25.36 8.68 -26.47
N PHE A 152 -24.51 7.65 -26.56
CA PHE A 152 -23.15 7.78 -27.04
C PHE A 152 -23.03 7.67 -28.57
N GLU A 153 -23.87 6.86 -29.23
CA GLU A 153 -23.94 6.83 -30.70
C GLU A 153 -24.46 8.15 -31.30
N LEU A 154 -25.35 8.85 -30.59
CA LEU A 154 -25.96 10.10 -31.09
C LEU A 154 -25.13 11.38 -30.83
N ASN A 155 -24.15 11.35 -29.91
CA ASN A 155 -23.30 12.52 -29.59
C ASN A 155 -22.02 12.61 -30.44
N LEU A 156 -22.05 12.04 -31.65
CA LEU A 156 -20.91 12.01 -32.59
C LEU A 156 -20.70 13.32 -33.37
N ALA A 157 -21.45 14.38 -33.07
CA ALA A 157 -21.23 15.70 -33.66
C ALA A 157 -20.52 16.62 -32.66
N PHE A 158 -19.21 16.84 -32.83
CA PHE A 158 -18.53 17.96 -32.16
C PHE A 158 -17.61 18.74 -33.11
N LYS A 159 -17.97 20.03 -33.25
CA LYS A 159 -17.39 21.09 -34.08
C LYS A 159 -16.03 21.65 -33.61
N LYS A 160 -15.24 20.93 -32.81
CA LYS A 160 -13.91 21.38 -32.33
C LYS A 160 -12.83 20.36 -32.61
N LYS A 161 -11.64 20.84 -32.99
CA LYS A 161 -10.43 20.03 -33.19
C LYS A 161 -10.06 19.42 -31.83
N LEU A 162 -10.25 18.12 -31.68
CA LEU A 162 -9.88 17.37 -30.47
C LEU A 162 -8.52 16.74 -30.69
N GLU A 163 -7.66 16.85 -29.69
CA GLU A 163 -6.44 16.05 -29.64
C GLU A 163 -6.76 14.67 -29.06
N TYR A 164 -6.01 13.65 -29.49
CA TYR A 164 -6.15 12.32 -28.92
C TYR A 164 -4.83 11.57 -28.90
N PHE A 165 -4.76 10.55 -28.04
CA PHE A 165 -3.72 9.54 -28.12
C PHE A 165 -4.28 8.15 -27.85
N SER A 166 -3.63 7.14 -28.42
CA SER A 166 -4.00 5.75 -28.20
C SER A 166 -3.13 5.09 -27.15
N ILE A 167 -3.72 4.13 -26.42
CA ILE A 167 -3.05 3.26 -25.47
C ILE A 167 -3.44 1.83 -25.82
N LEU A 168 -2.45 0.96 -25.98
CA LEU A 168 -2.66 -0.48 -26.01
C LEU A 168 -2.61 -1.02 -24.57
N ILE A 169 -3.69 -1.66 -24.15
CA ILE A 169 -3.80 -2.35 -22.86
C ILE A 169 -4.30 -3.77 -23.13
N ASP A 170 -3.45 -4.75 -22.81
CA ASP A 170 -3.70 -6.15 -23.12
C ASP A 170 -3.92 -6.35 -24.64
N LYS A 171 -5.16 -6.52 -25.09
CA LYS A 171 -5.53 -6.65 -26.52
C LYS A 171 -6.45 -5.53 -27.02
N GLU A 172 -6.74 -4.54 -26.16
CA GLU A 172 -7.69 -3.48 -26.43
C GLU A 172 -6.96 -2.17 -26.73
N THR A 173 -7.34 -1.52 -27.82
CA THR A 173 -6.86 -0.17 -28.15
C THR A 173 -7.86 0.86 -27.64
N ILE A 174 -7.37 1.73 -26.76
CA ILE A 174 -8.16 2.78 -26.11
C ILE A 174 -7.69 4.13 -26.62
N TYR A 175 -8.62 4.98 -27.07
CA TYR A 175 -8.33 6.35 -27.49
C TYR A 175 -8.81 7.32 -26.42
N ILE A 176 -7.93 8.21 -25.98
CA ILE A 176 -8.24 9.26 -25.01
C ILE A 176 -8.30 10.57 -25.77
N ASP A 177 -9.48 11.17 -25.83
CA ASP A 177 -9.73 12.47 -26.45
C ASP A 177 -9.62 13.57 -25.36
N PHE A 178 -8.94 14.66 -25.67
CA PHE A 178 -8.74 15.81 -24.78
C PHE A 178 -8.75 17.13 -25.57
N ASN A 179 -8.87 18.26 -24.87
CA ASN A 179 -8.82 19.58 -25.48
C ASN A 179 -7.43 20.22 -25.34
N ASP A 180 -7.26 21.38 -25.97
CA ASP A 180 -6.02 22.18 -25.99
C ASP A 180 -5.51 22.61 -24.60
N LYS A 181 -6.27 22.36 -23.53
CA LYS A 181 -5.91 22.63 -22.12
C LYS A 181 -5.57 21.36 -21.33
N ASP A 182 -5.33 20.25 -22.02
CA ASP A 182 -5.15 18.92 -21.43
C ASP A 182 -6.33 18.46 -20.56
N GLU A 183 -7.55 18.94 -20.83
CA GLU A 183 -8.74 18.48 -20.14
C GLU A 183 -9.33 17.27 -20.88
N PHE A 184 -9.58 16.21 -20.11
CA PHE A 184 -10.18 14.98 -20.59
C PHE A 184 -11.59 15.22 -21.13
N ILE A 185 -11.86 14.74 -22.34
CA ILE A 185 -13.18 14.81 -22.97
C ILE A 185 -13.87 13.45 -22.92
N ARG A 186 -13.22 12.39 -23.43
CA ARG A 186 -13.78 11.03 -23.40
C ARG A 186 -12.74 9.96 -23.71
N ILE A 187 -13.07 8.74 -23.34
CA ILE A 187 -12.48 7.51 -23.84
C ILE A 187 -13.36 6.94 -24.94
N ARG A 188 -12.72 6.50 -26.02
CA ARG A 188 -13.30 5.65 -27.07
C ARG A 188 -12.57 4.31 -27.10
N SER A 189 -13.31 3.24 -27.36
CA SER A 189 -12.79 1.88 -27.52
C SER A 189 -13.61 1.16 -28.58
N HIS A 190 -12.97 0.27 -29.33
CA HIS A 190 -13.65 -0.65 -30.26
C HIS A 190 -13.92 -2.03 -29.63
N SER A 191 -13.78 -2.15 -28.30
CA SER A 191 -14.05 -3.41 -27.60
C SER A 191 -15.51 -3.83 -27.80
N ASN A 192 -15.73 -5.13 -27.99
CA ASN A 192 -17.08 -5.72 -28.01
C ASN A 192 -17.53 -6.15 -26.60
N ASP A 193 -16.69 -5.99 -25.58
CA ASP A 193 -17.03 -6.33 -24.20
C ASP A 193 -17.95 -5.27 -23.58
N LYS A 194 -19.24 -5.59 -23.46
CA LYS A 194 -20.28 -4.72 -22.90
C LYS A 194 -19.97 -4.27 -21.46
N TYR A 195 -19.31 -5.11 -20.65
CA TYR A 195 -18.94 -4.76 -19.29
C TYR A 195 -17.83 -3.71 -19.28
N LEU A 196 -16.82 -3.91 -20.13
CA LEU A 196 -15.74 -2.95 -20.31
C LEU A 196 -16.28 -1.63 -20.87
N LEU A 197 -17.09 -1.66 -21.92
CA LEU A 197 -17.71 -0.46 -22.49
C LEU A 197 -18.55 0.30 -21.46
N GLY A 198 -19.36 -0.40 -20.66
CA GLY A 198 -20.10 0.19 -19.55
C GLY A 198 -19.20 0.87 -18.51
N CYS A 199 -18.09 0.23 -18.17
CA CYS A 199 -17.06 0.78 -17.29
C CYS A 199 -16.43 2.06 -17.88
N LEU A 200 -16.08 2.06 -19.17
CA LEU A 200 -15.51 3.22 -19.85
C LEU A 200 -16.53 4.37 -20.01
N PHE A 201 -17.81 4.08 -20.25
CA PHE A 201 -18.85 5.11 -20.24
C PHE A 201 -19.04 5.73 -18.86
N PHE A 202 -18.92 4.92 -17.80
CA PHE A 202 -18.95 5.44 -16.44
C PHE A 202 -17.72 6.30 -16.13
N PHE A 203 -16.54 5.90 -16.60
CA PHE A 203 -15.32 6.71 -16.54
C PHE A 203 -15.51 8.07 -17.22
N ASN A 204 -16.07 8.08 -18.44
CA ASN A 204 -16.35 9.31 -19.18
C ASN A 204 -17.23 10.28 -18.39
N LYS A 205 -18.25 9.77 -17.70
CA LYS A 205 -19.12 10.59 -16.86
C LYS A 205 -18.38 11.21 -15.67
N ILE A 206 -17.50 10.46 -15.01
CA ILE A 206 -16.81 10.93 -13.80
C ILE A 206 -15.76 11.99 -14.13
N PHE A 207 -15.02 11.79 -15.23
CA PHE A 207 -13.80 12.54 -15.49
C PHE A 207 -13.94 13.64 -16.53
N TYR A 208 -15.13 13.87 -17.10
CA TYR A 208 -15.36 14.92 -18.09
C TYR A 208 -14.83 16.29 -17.62
N LYS A 209 -14.01 16.93 -18.46
CA LYS A 209 -13.32 18.21 -18.23
C LYS A 209 -12.30 18.24 -17.09
N LYS A 210 -11.91 17.10 -16.53
CA LYS A 210 -10.80 17.05 -15.57
C LYS A 210 -9.46 17.04 -16.29
N LYS A 211 -8.44 17.70 -15.73
CA LYS A 211 -7.08 17.69 -16.29
C LYS A 211 -6.49 16.27 -16.34
N LEU A 212 -5.83 15.92 -17.45
CA LEU A 212 -5.18 14.62 -17.63
C LEU A 212 -4.12 14.34 -16.56
N SER A 213 -3.36 15.37 -16.13
CA SER A 213 -2.43 15.23 -15.00
C SER A 213 -3.17 14.78 -13.73
N HIS A 214 -4.30 15.38 -13.39
CA HIS A 214 -5.11 14.97 -12.24
C HIS A 214 -5.65 13.54 -12.38
N LEU A 215 -6.08 13.13 -13.58
CA LEU A 215 -6.48 11.74 -13.86
C LEU A 215 -5.32 10.75 -13.62
N GLY A 216 -4.11 11.13 -14.03
CA GLY A 216 -2.92 10.31 -13.81
C GLY A 216 -2.64 10.07 -12.32
N HIS A 217 -2.71 11.13 -11.51
CA HIS A 217 -2.39 11.05 -10.08
C HIS A 217 -3.51 10.44 -9.24
N ASN A 218 -4.77 10.81 -9.51
CA ASN A 218 -5.90 10.53 -8.61
C ASN A 218 -7.00 9.68 -9.26
N GLY A 219 -6.96 9.48 -10.57
CA GLY A 219 -8.08 8.94 -11.33
C GLY A 219 -8.54 7.57 -10.84
N ILE A 220 -7.62 6.66 -10.51
CA ILE A 220 -8.02 5.34 -10.04
C ILE A 220 -8.69 5.38 -8.65
N SER A 221 -8.17 6.18 -7.72
CA SER A 221 -8.74 6.32 -6.38
C SER A 221 -10.15 6.89 -6.43
N GLU A 222 -10.34 7.94 -7.22
CA GLU A 222 -11.67 8.54 -7.43
C GLU A 222 -12.62 7.59 -8.13
N PHE A 223 -12.14 6.84 -9.13
CA PHE A 223 -12.97 5.88 -9.85
C PHE A 223 -13.45 4.75 -8.94
N VAL A 224 -12.56 4.18 -8.11
CA VAL A 224 -12.90 3.15 -7.13
C VAL A 224 -13.94 3.67 -6.12
N MET A 225 -13.77 4.91 -5.64
CA MET A 225 -14.74 5.53 -4.74
C MET A 225 -16.10 5.74 -5.40
N ALA A 226 -16.14 6.18 -6.67
CA ALA A 226 -17.37 6.33 -7.42
C ALA A 226 -18.08 4.98 -7.64
N VAL A 227 -17.34 3.93 -8.01
CA VAL A 227 -17.89 2.57 -8.16
C VAL A 227 -18.45 2.08 -6.82
N LYS A 228 -17.72 2.25 -5.72
CA LYS A 228 -18.18 1.85 -4.38
C LYS A 228 -19.48 2.54 -3.99
N ASN A 229 -19.56 3.86 -4.18
CA ASN A 229 -20.74 4.64 -3.82
C ASN A 229 -21.99 4.22 -4.62
N ASN A 230 -21.81 3.81 -5.89
CA ASN A 230 -22.92 3.38 -6.75
C ASN A 230 -23.31 1.92 -6.50
N CYS A 231 -22.35 1.03 -6.24
CA CYS A 231 -22.62 -0.40 -6.09
C CYS A 231 -22.91 -0.83 -4.65
N LYS A 232 -22.75 0.08 -3.67
CA LYS A 232 -22.80 -0.21 -2.21
C LYS A 232 -21.98 -1.45 -1.84
N ASN A 233 -20.88 -1.70 -2.54
CA ASN A 233 -20.11 -2.92 -2.38
C ASN A 233 -19.36 -2.89 -1.05
N SER A 234 -19.67 -3.85 -0.16
CA SER A 234 -19.00 -3.99 1.13
C SER A 234 -17.63 -4.63 0.94
N VAL A 235 -16.65 -3.84 0.52
CA VAL A 235 -15.26 -4.29 0.51
C VAL A 235 -14.74 -4.21 1.95
N LYS A 236 -14.41 -5.37 2.53
CA LYS A 236 -13.68 -5.47 3.80
C LYS A 236 -12.19 -5.29 3.48
N GLY A 237 -11.53 -4.29 4.09
CA GLY A 237 -10.09 -4.03 3.92
C GLY A 237 -9.74 -2.88 2.96
N ILE A 238 -8.49 -2.88 2.47
CA ILE A 238 -7.96 -1.84 1.56
C ILE A 238 -8.68 -1.90 0.22
N MET A 239 -9.12 -0.75 -0.28
CA MET A 239 -9.80 -0.65 -1.58
C MET A 239 -8.79 -0.65 -2.71
N LEU A 240 -8.44 -1.83 -3.21
CA LEU A 240 -7.57 -1.99 -4.37
C LEU A 240 -8.41 -2.22 -5.63
N PRO A 241 -7.98 -1.72 -6.81
CA PRO A 241 -8.76 -1.82 -8.05
C PRO A 241 -9.23 -3.23 -8.39
N PHE A 242 -8.39 -4.24 -8.15
CA PHE A 242 -8.72 -5.64 -8.43
C PHE A 242 -9.78 -6.23 -7.48
N ASN A 243 -10.06 -5.61 -6.33
CA ASN A 243 -11.18 -6.00 -5.47
C ASN A 243 -12.55 -5.71 -6.10
N PHE A 244 -12.59 -4.89 -7.15
CA PHE A 244 -13.81 -4.44 -7.82
C PHE A 244 -14.01 -5.10 -9.20
N GLY A 245 -13.12 -6.00 -9.62
CA GLY A 245 -13.22 -6.73 -10.87
C GLY A 245 -12.23 -6.28 -11.95
N ASN A 246 -12.24 -7.02 -13.07
CA ASN A 246 -11.28 -6.86 -14.15
C ASN A 246 -11.45 -5.51 -14.86
N GLU A 247 -12.69 -5.03 -14.98
CA GLU A 247 -13.04 -3.78 -15.64
C GLU A 247 -12.46 -2.57 -14.87
N VAL A 248 -12.48 -2.61 -13.54
CA VAL A 248 -11.87 -1.57 -12.69
C VAL A 248 -10.35 -1.64 -12.73
N PHE A 249 -9.78 -2.85 -12.74
CA PHE A 249 -8.35 -3.03 -12.92
C PHE A 249 -7.87 -2.55 -14.30
N PHE A 250 -8.70 -2.69 -15.35
CA PHE A 250 -8.41 -2.14 -16.67
C PHE A 250 -8.33 -0.60 -16.61
N VAL A 251 -9.26 0.07 -15.93
CA VAL A 251 -9.20 1.53 -15.69
C VAL A 251 -7.93 1.94 -14.93
N ASN A 252 -7.46 1.13 -13.97
CA ASN A 252 -6.18 1.39 -13.31
C ASN A 252 -5.02 1.44 -14.33
N LYS A 253 -4.97 0.49 -15.28
CA LYS A 253 -3.94 0.50 -16.34
C LYS A 253 -4.04 1.75 -17.23
N ILE A 254 -5.26 2.23 -17.51
CA ILE A 254 -5.48 3.49 -18.24
C ILE A 254 -4.89 4.67 -17.46
N CYS A 255 -5.25 4.82 -16.17
CA CYS A 255 -4.76 5.92 -15.32
C CYS A 255 -3.22 5.92 -15.24
N GLN A 256 -2.60 4.75 -15.10
CA GLN A 256 -1.13 4.63 -15.10
C GLN A 256 -0.49 5.08 -16.43
N LYS A 257 -1.15 4.84 -17.56
CA LYS A 257 -0.66 5.27 -18.88
C LYS A 257 -0.83 6.77 -19.08
N ILE A 258 -1.94 7.35 -18.58
CA ILE A 258 -2.13 8.81 -18.54
C ILE A 258 -1.04 9.44 -17.66
N PHE A 259 -0.82 8.90 -16.45
CA PHE A 259 0.23 9.36 -15.54
C PHE A 259 1.61 9.39 -16.21
N LYS A 260 2.01 8.31 -16.89
CA LYS A 260 3.29 8.25 -17.60
C LYS A 260 3.48 9.32 -18.67
N LYS A 261 2.38 9.78 -19.28
CA LYS A 261 2.42 10.72 -20.40
C LYS A 261 2.25 12.18 -19.95
N PHE A 262 1.47 12.43 -18.90
CA PHE A 262 1.06 13.78 -18.47
C PHE A 262 1.47 14.13 -17.03
N SER A 263 2.20 13.27 -16.33
CA SER A 263 2.79 13.63 -15.04
C SER A 263 4.15 14.29 -15.25
N GLU A 264 4.35 15.46 -14.63
CA GLU A 264 5.64 16.13 -14.50
C GLU A 264 6.58 15.41 -13.53
N ILE A 265 6.07 14.41 -12.79
CA ILE A 265 6.83 13.64 -11.82
C ILE A 265 7.67 12.58 -12.54
N SER A 266 8.98 12.78 -12.58
CA SER A 266 9.93 11.74 -12.98
C SER A 266 10.00 10.65 -11.91
N VAL A 267 9.13 9.64 -12.02
CA VAL A 267 9.27 8.43 -11.22
C VAL A 267 10.46 7.66 -11.80
N LYS A 268 11.60 7.69 -11.10
CA LYS A 268 12.72 6.79 -11.41
C LYS A 268 12.17 5.36 -11.40
N PRO A 269 12.27 4.60 -12.50
CA PRO A 269 11.93 3.19 -12.44
C PRO A 269 12.79 2.56 -11.34
N ILE A 270 12.14 1.94 -10.35
CA ILE A 270 12.87 1.14 -9.36
C ILE A 270 13.40 -0.06 -10.11
N MET A 271 14.70 0.04 -10.37
CA MET A 271 15.62 -1.00 -10.76
C MET A 271 15.27 -1.81 -12.01
N GLN A 272 16.31 -2.05 -12.80
CA GLN A 272 16.25 -2.86 -14.00
C GLN A 272 15.78 -4.27 -13.63
N LYS A 273 14.92 -4.87 -14.47
CA LYS A 273 14.51 -6.29 -14.45
C LYS A 273 15.66 -7.30 -14.61
N LEU A 274 16.85 -6.99 -14.10
CA LEU A 274 18.04 -7.83 -14.18
C LEU A 274 17.85 -9.09 -13.34
N TRP A 275 17.21 -9.00 -12.17
CA TRP A 275 16.91 -10.19 -11.37
C TRP A 275 16.00 -11.16 -12.11
N GLU A 276 14.88 -10.69 -12.65
CA GLU A 276 13.93 -11.54 -13.39
C GLU A 276 14.59 -12.26 -14.57
N LYS A 277 15.45 -11.56 -15.32
CA LYS A 277 16.12 -12.08 -16.51
C LYS A 277 17.26 -13.07 -16.23
N LYS A 278 17.75 -13.15 -14.98
CA LYS A 278 18.83 -14.06 -14.60
C LYS A 278 18.33 -15.49 -14.40
N THR A 279 19.11 -16.43 -14.89
CA THR A 279 18.97 -17.86 -14.60
C THR A 279 19.17 -18.13 -13.10
N PHE A 280 18.75 -19.31 -12.65
CA PHE A 280 18.89 -19.69 -11.24
C PHE A 280 20.35 -19.71 -10.78
N ILE A 281 21.27 -20.19 -11.62
CA ILE A 281 22.70 -20.25 -11.33
C ILE A 281 23.27 -18.84 -11.15
N GLU A 282 22.99 -17.93 -12.09
CA GLU A 282 23.45 -16.53 -12.01
C GLU A 282 22.90 -15.82 -10.76
N LYS A 283 21.67 -16.14 -10.35
CA LYS A 283 21.07 -15.59 -9.12
C LYS A 283 21.82 -16.06 -7.88
N GLN A 284 22.17 -17.34 -7.80
CA GLN A 284 22.94 -17.90 -6.69
C GLN A 284 24.35 -17.30 -6.63
N GLU A 285 25.05 -17.19 -7.75
CA GLU A 285 26.38 -16.59 -7.82
C GLU A 285 26.38 -15.12 -7.40
N LEU A 286 25.39 -14.35 -7.88
CA LEU A 286 25.23 -12.95 -7.52
C LEU A 286 24.97 -12.78 -6.02
N CYS A 287 24.09 -13.60 -5.43
CA CYS A 287 23.83 -13.58 -3.99
C CYS A 287 25.08 -13.92 -3.18
N LYS A 288 25.83 -14.96 -3.57
CA LYS A 288 27.09 -15.34 -2.92
C LYS A 288 28.14 -14.22 -3.01
N SER A 289 28.25 -13.57 -4.16
CA SER A 289 29.18 -12.45 -4.38
C SER A 289 28.82 -11.24 -3.50
N VAL A 290 27.54 -10.86 -3.47
CA VAL A 290 27.05 -9.74 -2.66
C VAL A 290 27.17 -10.04 -1.16
N LEU A 291 26.95 -11.29 -0.75
CA LEU A 291 27.19 -11.74 0.62
C LEU A 291 28.67 -11.59 1.01
N LYS A 292 29.60 -12.05 0.17
CA LYS A 292 31.05 -11.85 0.42
C LYS A 292 31.41 -10.37 0.54
N LYS A 293 30.82 -9.52 -0.30
CA LYS A 293 30.99 -8.05 -0.25
C LYS A 293 30.45 -7.47 1.07
N PHE A 294 29.28 -7.91 1.51
CA PHE A 294 28.68 -7.48 2.78
C PHE A 294 29.58 -7.80 3.97
N LEU A 295 30.06 -9.04 4.06
CA LEU A 295 30.92 -9.51 5.15
C LEU A 295 32.25 -8.73 5.20
N ARG A 296 32.86 -8.45 4.04
CA ARG A 296 34.10 -7.66 3.94
C ARG A 296 33.91 -6.19 4.32
N ASN A 297 32.89 -5.53 3.77
CA ASN A 297 32.72 -4.08 3.90
C ASN A 297 32.32 -3.62 5.30
N LYS A 298 31.73 -4.49 6.12
CA LYS A 298 31.21 -4.13 7.44
C LYS A 298 32.06 -4.65 8.60
N LYS A 299 33.23 -5.24 8.34
CA LYS A 299 34.05 -5.94 9.34
C LYS A 299 33.22 -6.94 10.15
N GLU A 300 32.25 -7.57 9.50
CA GLU A 300 31.46 -8.63 10.12
C GLU A 300 32.33 -9.88 10.23
N ILE A 301 31.99 -10.77 11.16
CA ILE A 301 32.72 -12.02 11.34
C ILE A 301 32.67 -12.80 10.01
N PRO A 302 33.81 -13.25 9.46
CA PRO A 302 33.83 -14.12 8.29
C PRO A 302 32.90 -15.32 8.49
N ASP A 303 32.17 -15.70 7.45
CA ASP A 303 31.25 -16.86 7.46
C ASP A 303 30.12 -16.79 8.51
N SER A 304 29.85 -15.58 9.03
CA SER A 304 28.74 -15.37 9.96
C SER A 304 27.36 -15.67 9.34
N ILE A 305 27.22 -15.44 8.05
CA ILE A 305 26.04 -15.79 7.28
C ILE A 305 26.49 -16.74 6.16
N ILE A 306 25.81 -17.87 6.04
CA ILE A 306 26.04 -18.88 5.03
C ILE A 306 24.84 -18.87 4.09
N PHE A 307 25.10 -18.73 2.79
CA PHE A 307 24.05 -18.83 1.78
C PHE A 307 23.68 -20.31 1.56
N ASN A 308 22.39 -20.63 1.70
CA ASN A 308 21.89 -21.99 1.50
C ASN A 308 21.32 -22.14 0.08
N ASN A 309 20.21 -21.45 -0.21
CA ASN A 309 19.51 -21.57 -1.49
C ASN A 309 18.61 -20.36 -1.81
N ILE A 310 17.96 -20.39 -2.97
CA ILE A 310 16.89 -19.47 -3.36
C ILE A 310 15.61 -20.26 -3.52
N GLU A 311 14.55 -19.80 -2.87
CA GLU A 311 13.21 -20.36 -2.98
C GLU A 311 12.24 -19.40 -3.67
N ASN A 312 11.16 -19.99 -4.14
CA ASN A 312 10.05 -19.25 -4.72
C ASN A 312 9.14 -18.69 -3.62
N ASP A 313 8.61 -17.50 -3.84
CA ASP A 313 7.52 -16.97 -3.03
C ASP A 313 6.17 -17.63 -3.39
N ILE A 314 5.10 -17.17 -2.74
CA ILE A 314 3.72 -17.65 -2.99
C ILE A 314 3.27 -17.43 -4.45
N ASN A 315 3.92 -16.51 -5.18
CA ASN A 315 3.63 -16.19 -6.57
C ASN A 315 4.60 -16.90 -7.54
N LYS A 316 5.36 -17.90 -7.06
CA LYS A 316 6.36 -18.65 -7.83
C LYS A 316 7.55 -17.80 -8.31
N MET A 317 7.81 -16.65 -7.68
CA MET A 317 8.96 -15.80 -7.99
C MET A 317 10.18 -16.19 -7.14
N PRO A 318 11.37 -16.40 -7.72
CA PRO A 318 12.57 -16.83 -6.98
C PRO A 318 13.22 -15.64 -6.25
N ILE A 319 12.59 -15.20 -5.18
CA ILE A 319 12.98 -13.99 -4.42
C ILE A 319 13.33 -14.28 -2.95
N ARG A 320 13.12 -15.51 -2.47
CA ARG A 320 13.44 -15.88 -1.08
C ARG A 320 14.85 -16.42 -0.97
N ILE A 321 15.75 -15.62 -0.43
CA ILE A 321 17.15 -15.98 -0.18
C ILE A 321 17.23 -16.68 1.18
N ILE A 322 17.49 -17.98 1.17
CA ILE A 322 17.62 -18.79 2.37
C ILE A 322 19.07 -18.73 2.84
N VAL A 323 19.27 -18.33 4.10
CA VAL A 323 20.58 -18.26 4.74
C VAL A 323 20.56 -18.96 6.10
N SER A 324 21.70 -19.46 6.51
CA SER A 324 21.96 -19.92 7.87
C SER A 324 23.00 -19.02 8.54
N THR A 325 23.10 -19.08 9.86
CA THR A 325 24.11 -18.36 10.64
C THR A 325 25.07 -19.36 11.25
N SER A 326 26.36 -19.01 11.34
CA SER A 326 27.31 -19.84 12.10
C SER A 326 26.86 -20.05 13.55
N GLU A 327 27.24 -21.19 14.12
CA GLU A 327 26.94 -21.58 15.51
C GLU A 327 27.63 -20.63 16.50
N ASP A 328 28.77 -20.04 16.11
CA ASP A 328 29.55 -19.11 16.94
C ASP A 328 28.88 -17.74 17.13
N ILE A 329 27.78 -17.48 16.41
CA ILE A 329 27.06 -16.22 16.53
C ILE A 329 26.13 -16.25 17.73
N ASN A 330 26.36 -15.32 18.64
CA ASN A 330 25.45 -15.02 19.73
C ASN A 330 24.00 -14.88 19.21
N PRO A 331 23.05 -15.73 19.65
CA PRO A 331 21.66 -15.72 19.20
C PRO A 331 21.00 -14.34 19.26
N ARG A 332 21.36 -13.49 20.24
CA ARG A 332 20.82 -12.13 20.38
C ARG A 332 21.26 -11.18 19.26
N LYS A 333 22.37 -11.46 18.59
CA LYS A 333 22.92 -10.64 17.49
C LYS A 333 22.43 -11.08 16.11
N LYS A 334 21.90 -12.31 15.98
CA LYS A 334 21.41 -12.86 14.71
C LYS A 334 20.35 -11.99 14.02
N PRO A 335 19.30 -11.49 14.71
CA PRO A 335 18.24 -10.72 14.04
C PRO A 335 18.73 -9.42 13.41
N ASP A 336 19.61 -8.68 14.10
CA ASP A 336 20.11 -7.41 13.56
C ASP A 336 21.11 -7.64 12.42
N LEU A 337 21.97 -8.66 12.52
CA LEU A 337 22.87 -9.07 11.44
C LEU A 337 22.10 -9.41 10.16
N LEU A 338 21.07 -10.26 10.26
CA LEU A 338 20.22 -10.66 9.13
C LEU A 338 19.48 -9.47 8.53
N ARG A 339 18.96 -8.55 9.37
CA ARG A 339 18.29 -7.34 8.90
C ARG A 339 19.23 -6.39 8.17
N ARG A 340 20.47 -6.25 8.64
CA ARG A 340 21.50 -5.46 7.94
C ARG A 340 21.84 -6.09 6.59
N PHE A 341 21.97 -7.41 6.53
CA PHE A 341 22.21 -8.13 5.28
C PHE A 341 21.04 -8.00 4.29
N GLU A 342 19.80 -8.15 4.75
CA GLU A 342 18.60 -7.95 3.92
C GLU A 342 18.54 -6.54 3.31
N ARG A 343 18.82 -5.50 4.11
CA ARG A 343 18.89 -4.13 3.60
C ARG A 343 19.99 -3.95 2.55
N PHE A 344 21.12 -4.64 2.73
CA PHE A 344 22.25 -4.56 1.81
C PHE A 344 21.93 -5.25 0.48
N ILE A 345 21.41 -6.48 0.51
CA ILE A 345 21.11 -7.24 -0.70
C ILE A 345 19.98 -6.58 -1.51
N LYS A 346 18.97 -6.00 -0.84
CA LYS A 346 17.91 -5.22 -1.50
C LYS A 346 18.43 -4.01 -2.26
N LYS A 347 19.45 -3.34 -1.69
CA LYS A 347 20.07 -2.17 -2.31
C LYS A 347 20.97 -2.54 -3.49
N GLU A 348 21.70 -3.64 -3.38
CA GLU A 348 22.71 -4.05 -4.36
C GLU A 348 22.13 -4.87 -5.52
N ILE A 349 21.06 -5.63 -5.28
CA ILE A 349 20.49 -6.56 -6.28
C ILE A 349 19.08 -6.15 -6.70
N ASP A 350 18.11 -6.24 -5.80
CA ASP A 350 16.69 -5.99 -6.11
C ASP A 350 15.88 -5.83 -4.81
N GLU A 351 15.02 -4.82 -4.76
CA GLU A 351 14.23 -4.47 -3.56
C GLU A 351 13.21 -5.55 -3.17
N SER A 352 12.80 -6.41 -4.11
CA SER A 352 11.85 -7.50 -3.87
C SER A 352 12.42 -8.69 -3.09
N LEU A 353 13.74 -8.81 -2.99
CA LEU A 353 14.39 -9.96 -2.34
C LEU A 353 14.04 -10.05 -0.86
N GLN A 354 13.88 -11.27 -0.35
CA GLN A 354 13.56 -11.55 1.04
C GLN A 354 14.63 -12.45 1.62
N VAL A 355 15.27 -12.07 2.72
CA VAL A 355 16.23 -12.95 3.42
C VAL A 355 15.50 -13.72 4.50
N LEU A 356 15.53 -15.05 4.39
CA LEU A 356 14.94 -15.96 5.37
C LEU A 356 16.04 -16.75 6.06
N HIS A 357 15.89 -16.93 7.36
CA HIS A 357 16.84 -17.66 8.18
C HIS A 357 16.33 -19.07 8.41
N GLU A 358 17.17 -20.05 8.04
CA GLU A 358 16.94 -21.45 8.36
C GLU A 358 17.65 -21.80 9.66
N GLU A 359 16.86 -22.02 10.72
CA GLU A 359 17.38 -22.64 11.94
C GLU A 359 17.59 -24.12 11.68
N LYS A 360 18.86 -24.58 11.73
CA LYS A 360 19.14 -26.02 11.77
C LYS A 360 18.42 -26.59 13.01
N LYS A 361 17.40 -27.43 12.79
CA LYS A 361 16.75 -28.17 13.87
C LYS A 361 17.78 -28.97 14.66
N ASP A 362 17.67 -28.95 15.98
CA ASP A 362 18.39 -29.86 16.88
C ASP A 362 18.35 -31.29 16.31
N LEU A 363 19.50 -31.79 15.86
CA LEU A 363 19.69 -33.18 15.45
C LEU A 363 19.80 -34.13 16.66
N ASN A 364 19.56 -33.66 17.88
CA ASN A 364 19.51 -34.47 19.09
C ASN A 364 18.19 -35.24 19.20
N LYS A 365 17.96 -36.17 18.26
CA LYS A 365 17.18 -37.38 18.51
C LYS A 365 17.96 -38.22 19.51
N ILE A 366 17.75 -37.98 20.81
CA ILE A 366 17.75 -38.92 21.95
C ILE A 366 17.62 -38.03 23.19
N ARG A 367 16.40 -37.91 23.70
CA ARG A 367 16.19 -37.68 25.13
C ARG A 367 15.45 -38.92 25.62
N ARG A 368 16.11 -39.70 26.49
CA ARG A 368 15.46 -40.81 27.20
C ARG A 368 14.26 -40.24 27.96
N LEU A 369 13.14 -40.97 27.88
CA LEU A 369 11.90 -40.72 28.62
C LEU A 369 12.15 -40.67 30.13
#